data_AF-A0A2T3W4W2-F1
#
_entry.id   AF-A0A2T3W4W2-F1
#
_cell.length_a   1.000
_cell.length_b   1.000
_cell.length_c   1.000
_cell.angle_alpha   90.00
_cell.angle_beta   90.00
_cell.angle_gamma   90.00
#
_symmetry.space_group_name_H-M   'P 1'
#
loop_
_entity.id
_entity.type
_entity.pdbx_description
1 polymer ?
#
loop_
_entity_poly.entity_id
_entity_poly.type
_entity_poly.pdbx_seq_one_letter_code
_entity_poly.pdbx_strand_id
1 'polypeptide(L)'
;MTLYRPTGLHELHLVAERDWRAWPPRLPDQPIFYPVLNAEYAEEIARDWNAKRNDPPVGFVTTFEVRAEVATRYEIQVVGAQDRHQELWVPAEELDAFNGGIIGPIRVLAHFVGAEYDGRIDRKTHLPEGLLPPEHESKATP
;
A
#
# COMPACT_ATOMS: atom_id res chain seq x y z
N MET A 1 -10.29 -11.20 -1.49
CA MET A 1 -9.03 -11.35 -2.25
C MET A 1 -7.99 -10.49 -1.57
N THR A 2 -6.83 -11.06 -1.25
CA THR A 2 -5.72 -10.31 -0.66
C THR A 2 -4.89 -9.69 -1.76
N LEU A 3 -4.58 -8.41 -1.61
CA LEU A 3 -3.77 -7.63 -2.52
C LEU A 3 -2.66 -6.94 -1.73
N TYR A 4 -1.63 -6.52 -2.43
CA TYR A 4 -0.48 -5.83 -1.87
C TYR A 4 -0.25 -4.53 -2.61
N ARG A 5 0.35 -3.56 -1.94
CA ARG A 5 0.81 -2.35 -2.60
C ARG A 5 2.11 -1.86 -1.99
N PRO A 6 3.18 -1.73 -2.78
CA PRO A 6 4.36 -0.99 -2.36
C PRO A 6 4.04 0.51 -2.32
N THR A 7 4.49 1.20 -1.29
CA THR A 7 4.21 2.62 -1.09
C THR A 7 5.40 3.37 -0.49
N GLY A 8 5.40 4.69 -0.63
CA GLY A 8 6.36 5.59 0.00
C GLY A 8 5.80 6.24 1.26
N LEU A 9 6.63 7.03 1.96
CA LEU A 9 6.23 7.68 3.21
C LEU A 9 5.00 8.59 3.04
N HIS A 10 4.95 9.39 1.99
CA HIS A 10 3.86 10.35 1.78
C HIS A 10 2.50 9.64 1.57
N GLU A 11 2.45 8.66 0.67
CA GLU A 11 1.21 7.91 0.40
C GLU A 11 0.80 7.06 1.62
N LEU A 12 1.73 6.54 2.41
CA LEU A 12 1.42 5.88 3.68
C LEU A 12 0.71 6.80 4.69
N HIS A 13 1.14 8.06 4.81
CA HIS A 13 0.45 9.04 5.67
C HIS A 13 -0.97 9.32 5.18
N LEU A 14 -1.16 9.45 3.87
CA LEU A 14 -2.50 9.66 3.30
C LEU A 14 -3.44 8.47 3.55
N VAL A 15 -2.91 7.25 3.60
CA VAL A 15 -3.68 6.07 4.00
C VAL A 15 -4.06 6.14 5.49
N ALA A 16 -3.14 6.58 6.35
CA ALA A 16 -3.41 6.74 7.78
C ALA A 16 -4.45 7.84 8.06
N GLU A 17 -4.43 8.95 7.32
CA GLU A 17 -5.45 10.01 7.37
C GLU A 17 -6.84 9.52 6.96
N ARG A 18 -6.92 8.38 6.26
CA ARG A 18 -8.16 7.71 5.85
C ARG A 18 -8.47 6.49 6.70
N ASP A 19 -8.06 6.52 7.97
CA ASP A 19 -8.25 5.47 8.97
C ASP A 19 -7.73 4.10 8.53
N TRP A 20 -6.76 4.07 7.61
CA TRP A 20 -6.25 2.84 7.00
C TRP A 20 -7.29 2.06 6.20
N ARG A 21 -8.37 2.68 5.72
CA ARG A 21 -9.47 1.97 5.04
C ARG A 21 -9.61 2.30 3.56
N ALA A 22 -8.81 3.23 3.06
CA ALA A 22 -8.87 3.67 1.68
C ALA A 22 -7.51 4.18 1.19
N TRP A 23 -7.23 3.96 -0.09
CA TRP A 23 -6.14 4.59 -0.81
C TRP A 23 -6.52 6.02 -1.21
N PRO A 24 -5.58 6.98 -1.18
CA PRO A 24 -5.86 8.34 -1.63
C PRO A 24 -6.11 8.40 -3.14
N PRO A 25 -6.92 9.37 -3.63
CA PRO A 25 -7.07 9.66 -5.04
C PRO A 25 -5.73 9.79 -5.75
N ARG A 26 -5.67 9.31 -6.99
CA ARG A 26 -4.47 9.45 -7.81
C ARG A 26 -4.30 10.91 -8.25
N LEU A 27 -3.06 11.31 -8.46
CA LEU A 27 -2.78 12.59 -9.10
C LEU A 27 -3.27 12.57 -10.56
N PRO A 28 -3.59 13.72 -11.17
CA PRO A 28 -4.11 13.78 -12.54
C PRO A 28 -3.21 13.12 -13.60
N ASP A 29 -1.90 13.06 -13.35
CA ASP A 29 -0.89 12.42 -14.20
C ASP A 29 -0.75 10.90 -13.96
N GLN A 30 -1.49 10.35 -13.00
CA GLN A 30 -1.45 8.94 -12.60
C GLN A 30 -2.79 8.28 -12.95
N PRO A 31 -2.96 7.80 -14.21
CA PRO A 31 -4.25 7.36 -14.71
C PRO A 31 -4.77 6.07 -14.07
N ILE A 32 -3.90 5.33 -13.37
CA ILE A 32 -4.24 4.04 -12.78
C ILE A 32 -3.74 3.94 -11.33
N PHE A 33 -4.53 3.22 -10.53
CA PHE A 33 -4.13 2.61 -9.27
C PHE A 33 -3.84 1.13 -9.52
N TYR A 34 -2.66 0.67 -9.11
CA TYR A 34 -2.22 -0.70 -9.39
C TYR A 34 -1.76 -1.39 -8.11
N PRO A 35 -2.62 -2.22 -7.50
CA PRO A 35 -2.20 -3.16 -6.49
C PRO A 35 -1.69 -4.44 -7.15
N VAL A 36 -0.75 -5.11 -6.47
CA VAL A 36 -0.14 -6.35 -6.95
C VAL A 36 -0.74 -7.56 -6.24
N LEU A 37 -0.67 -8.72 -6.88
CA LEU A 37 -1.23 -9.96 -6.35
C LEU A 37 -0.23 -10.73 -5.47
N ASN A 38 1.05 -10.36 -5.50
CA ASN A 38 2.14 -11.10 -4.85
C ASN A 38 2.92 -10.21 -3.86
N ALA A 39 3.09 -10.68 -2.63
CA ALA A 39 3.84 -9.97 -1.59
C ALA A 39 5.32 -9.81 -1.94
N GLU A 40 5.97 -10.83 -2.50
CA GLU A 40 7.37 -10.78 -2.91
C GLU A 40 7.60 -9.73 -4.00
N TYR A 41 6.61 -9.56 -4.89
CA TYR A 41 6.69 -8.52 -5.91
C TYR A 41 6.54 -7.12 -5.32
N ALA A 42 5.64 -6.94 -4.34
CA ALA A 42 5.56 -5.69 -3.60
C ALA A 42 6.85 -5.39 -2.83
N GLU A 43 7.49 -6.40 -2.22
CA GLU A 43 8.80 -6.26 -1.57
C GLU A 43 9.89 -5.84 -2.56
N GLU A 44 9.94 -6.44 -3.74
CA GLU A 44 10.88 -6.08 -4.81
C GLU A 44 10.74 -4.60 -5.17
N ILE A 45 9.53 -4.12 -5.43
CA ILE A 45 9.28 -2.70 -5.75
C ILE A 45 9.65 -1.79 -4.56
N ALA A 46 9.22 -2.15 -3.35
CA ALA A 46 9.48 -1.33 -2.16
C ALA A 46 10.99 -1.20 -1.88
N ARG A 47 11.73 -2.30 -2.00
CA ARG A 47 13.18 -2.34 -1.75
C ARG A 47 14.00 -1.73 -2.89
N ASP A 48 13.69 -2.11 -4.13
CA ASP A 48 14.56 -1.82 -5.26
C ASP A 48 14.19 -0.53 -5.99
N TRP A 49 12.98 -0.01 -5.79
CA TRP A 49 12.53 1.26 -6.34
C TRP A 49 12.25 2.30 -5.25
N ASN A 50 11.27 2.08 -4.37
CA ASN A 50 10.83 3.12 -3.43
C ASN A 50 11.93 3.55 -2.46
N ALA A 51 12.60 2.59 -1.82
CA ALA A 51 13.70 2.88 -0.89
C ALA A 51 14.90 3.57 -1.55
N LYS A 52 15.04 3.51 -2.89
CA LYS A 52 16.18 4.11 -3.60
C LYS A 52 15.84 5.42 -4.32
N ARG A 53 14.56 5.66 -4.63
CA ARG A 53 14.13 6.72 -5.56
C ARG A 53 13.09 7.67 -4.99
N ASN A 54 12.39 7.28 -3.93
CA ASN A 54 11.47 8.20 -3.26
C ASN A 54 12.27 9.26 -2.50
N ASP A 55 11.61 10.39 -2.25
CA ASP A 55 12.05 11.37 -1.26
C ASP A 55 10.92 11.52 -0.20
N PRO A 56 11.15 11.12 1.06
CA PRO A 56 12.37 10.50 1.58
C PRO A 56 12.58 9.06 1.05
N PRO A 57 13.83 8.53 1.06
CA PRO A 57 14.20 7.26 0.43
C PRO A 57 13.79 6.06 1.29
N VAL A 58 12.49 5.79 1.34
CA VAL A 58 11.90 4.69 2.10
C VAL A 58 10.74 4.06 1.32
N GLY A 59 10.64 2.73 1.42
CA GLY A 59 9.57 1.93 0.85
C GLY A 59 8.88 1.08 1.91
N PHE A 60 7.57 0.91 1.78
CA PHE A 60 6.75 0.08 2.64
C PHE A 60 5.97 -0.93 1.80
N VAL A 61 5.75 -2.12 2.35
CA VAL A 61 4.86 -3.11 1.75
C VAL A 61 3.58 -3.13 2.55
N THR A 62 2.47 -2.87 1.88
CA THR A 62 1.14 -2.95 2.48
C THR A 62 0.38 -4.16 1.98
N THR A 63 -0.54 -4.66 2.79
CA THR A 63 -1.54 -5.66 2.42
C THR A 63 -2.93 -5.19 2.80
N PHE A 64 -3.91 -5.59 2.01
CA PHE A 64 -5.31 -5.32 2.27
C PHE A 64 -6.20 -6.36 1.60
N GLU A 65 -7.38 -6.55 2.16
CA GLU A 65 -8.40 -7.42 1.58
C GLU A 65 -9.42 -6.59 0.81
N VAL A 66 -9.83 -7.08 -0.35
CA VAL A 66 -10.92 -6.52 -1.16
C VAL A 66 -11.95 -7.62 -1.45
N ARG A 67 -13.23 -7.27 -1.47
CA ARG A 67 -14.31 -8.18 -1.91
C ARG A 67 -13.96 -8.75 -3.29
N ALA A 68 -14.04 -10.08 -3.43
CA ALA A 68 -13.65 -10.75 -4.68
C ALA A 68 -14.43 -10.18 -5.88
N GLU A 69 -15.72 -9.94 -5.72
CA GLU A 69 -16.62 -9.33 -6.73
C GLU A 69 -16.22 -7.92 -7.20
N VAL A 70 -15.39 -7.21 -6.43
CA VAL A 70 -14.82 -5.91 -6.81
C VAL A 70 -13.51 -6.13 -7.54
N ALA A 71 -12.60 -6.92 -6.97
CA ALA A 71 -11.29 -7.18 -7.57
C ALA A 71 -11.40 -7.85 -8.95
N THR A 72 -12.31 -8.81 -9.13
CA THR A 72 -12.45 -9.56 -10.40
C THR A 72 -13.09 -8.75 -11.53
N ARG A 73 -13.45 -7.48 -11.29
CA ARG A 73 -13.87 -6.55 -12.36
C ARG A 73 -12.70 -6.04 -13.18
N TYR A 74 -11.50 -6.10 -12.61
CA TYR A 74 -10.27 -5.64 -13.24
C TYR A 74 -9.51 -6.86 -13.76
N GLU A 75 -9.01 -6.76 -14.99
CA GLU A 75 -8.18 -7.81 -15.59
C GLU A 75 -6.82 -7.88 -14.89
N ILE A 76 -6.32 -9.10 -14.66
CA ILE A 76 -4.98 -9.33 -14.14
C ILE A 76 -3.98 -9.05 -15.27
N GLN A 77 -3.16 -8.03 -15.08
CA GLN A 77 -2.09 -7.66 -15.99
C GLN A 77 -0.79 -8.36 -15.57
N VAL A 78 -0.04 -8.85 -16.56
CA VAL A 78 1.27 -9.47 -16.36
C VAL A 78 2.34 -8.56 -16.95
N VAL A 79 3.15 -7.94 -16.08
CA VAL A 79 4.15 -6.92 -16.48
C VAL A 79 5.59 -7.44 -16.48
N GLY A 80 5.77 -8.75 -16.29
CA GLY A 80 7.07 -9.42 -16.33
C GLY A 80 6.95 -10.93 -16.24
N ALA A 81 7.61 -11.56 -15.25
CA ALA A 81 7.49 -13.00 -15.04
C ALA A 81 6.02 -13.37 -14.73
N GLN A 82 5.47 -14.32 -15.50
CA GLN A 82 4.03 -14.58 -15.59
C GLN A 82 3.37 -15.00 -14.28
N ASP A 83 4.13 -15.60 -13.38
CA ASP A 83 3.74 -16.10 -12.07
C ASP A 83 4.03 -15.13 -10.91
N ARG A 84 4.83 -14.08 -11.14
CA ARG A 84 5.31 -13.17 -10.10
C ARG A 84 4.82 -11.73 -10.26
N HIS A 85 4.78 -11.21 -11.49
CA HIS A 85 4.54 -9.79 -11.75
C HIS A 85 3.11 -9.57 -12.23
N GLN A 86 2.17 -9.85 -11.32
CA GLN A 86 0.74 -9.73 -11.56
C GLN A 86 0.17 -8.52 -10.83
N GLU A 87 -0.58 -7.70 -11.55
CA GLU A 87 -1.19 -6.47 -11.06
C GLU A 87 -2.64 -6.35 -11.49
N LEU A 88 -3.44 -5.61 -10.74
CA LEU A 88 -4.71 -5.09 -11.25
C LEU A 88 -4.48 -3.66 -11.73
N TRP A 89 -5.10 -3.26 -12.83
CA TRP A 89 -5.12 -1.84 -13.23
C TRP A 89 -6.51 -1.27 -13.00
N VAL A 90 -6.66 -0.51 -11.92
CA VAL A 90 -7.89 0.17 -11.54
C VAL A 90 -7.80 1.61 -12.08
N PRO A 91 -8.74 2.07 -12.93
CA PRO A 91 -8.75 3.46 -13.37
C PRO A 91 -8.82 4.43 -12.19
N ALA A 92 -8.12 5.55 -12.26
CA ALA A 92 -8.07 6.53 -11.17
C ALA A 92 -9.46 7.02 -10.75
N GLU A 93 -10.37 7.17 -11.72
CA GLU A 93 -11.77 7.55 -11.52
C GLU A 93 -12.61 6.48 -10.81
N GLU A 94 -12.18 5.22 -10.83
CA GLU A 94 -12.86 4.11 -10.15
C GLU A 94 -12.27 3.81 -8.76
N LEU A 95 -11.17 4.48 -8.37
CA LEU A 95 -10.48 4.17 -7.11
C LEU A 95 -11.37 4.35 -5.89
N ASP A 96 -12.27 5.34 -5.89
CA ASP A 96 -13.22 5.52 -4.79
C ASP A 96 -14.21 4.35 -4.69
N ALA A 97 -14.68 3.83 -5.82
CA ALA A 97 -15.53 2.64 -5.85
C ALA A 97 -14.76 1.38 -5.42
N PHE A 98 -13.50 1.25 -5.85
CA PHE A 98 -12.61 0.17 -5.44
C PHE A 98 -12.34 0.20 -3.92
N ASN A 99 -12.10 1.39 -3.35
CA ASN A 99 -11.93 1.58 -1.91
C ASN A 99 -13.15 1.12 -1.11
N GLY A 100 -14.37 1.35 -1.62
CA GLY A 100 -15.60 0.80 -1.02
C GLY A 100 -15.66 -0.74 -0.98
N GLY A 101 -14.77 -1.41 -1.73
CA GLY A 101 -14.53 -2.85 -1.74
C GLY A 101 -13.58 -3.37 -0.67
N ILE A 102 -12.81 -2.50 -0.02
CA ILE A 102 -11.80 -2.88 0.98
C ILE A 102 -12.48 -3.42 2.24
N ILE A 103 -11.95 -4.52 2.76
CA ILE A 103 -12.40 -5.21 3.97
C ILE A 103 -11.32 -5.05 5.03
N GLY A 104 -11.71 -4.52 6.19
CA GLY A 104 -10.78 -4.25 7.28
C GLY A 104 -9.78 -3.15 6.94
N PRO A 105 -8.71 -3.01 7.74
CA PRO A 105 -7.66 -2.03 7.50
C PRO A 105 -6.58 -2.53 6.53
N ILE A 106 -5.96 -1.58 5.82
CA ILE A 106 -4.69 -1.72 5.14
C ILE A 106 -3.60 -1.83 6.20
N ARG A 107 -2.79 -2.88 6.15
CA ARG A 107 -1.73 -3.17 7.13
C ARG A 107 -0.37 -3.08 6.47
N VAL A 108 0.65 -2.71 7.24
CA VAL A 108 2.05 -2.73 6.79
C VAL A 108 2.69 -4.07 7.16
N LEU A 109 3.32 -4.72 6.19
CA LEU A 109 4.00 -6.01 6.35
C LEU A 109 5.51 -5.88 6.46
N ALA A 110 6.10 -4.92 5.75
CA ALA A 110 7.54 -4.74 5.70
C ALA A 110 7.90 -3.28 5.40
N HIS A 111 9.14 -2.92 5.70
CA HIS A 111 9.74 -1.64 5.31
C HIS A 111 11.16 -1.86 4.79
N PHE A 112 11.60 -0.95 3.93
CA PHE A 112 12.94 -0.91 3.37
C PHE A 112 13.42 0.54 3.39
N VAL A 113 14.57 0.77 4.02
CA VAL A 113 15.19 2.09 4.14
C VAL A 113 16.32 2.23 3.14
N GLY A 114 16.38 3.36 2.46
CA GLY A 114 17.50 3.77 1.62
C GLY A 114 18.66 4.29 2.44
N ALA A 115 19.81 4.47 1.77
CA ALA A 115 21.06 4.88 2.44
C ALA A 115 20.98 6.23 3.16
N GLU A 116 20.15 7.14 2.65
CA GLU A 116 20.00 8.51 3.17
C GLU A 116 18.75 8.70 4.03
N TYR A 117 18.03 7.61 4.37
CA TYR A 117 16.86 7.71 5.22
C TYR A 117 17.27 7.87 6.69
N ASP A 118 16.91 9.00 7.30
CA ASP A 118 17.22 9.36 8.69
C ASP A 118 16.02 9.21 9.66
N GLY A 119 14.85 8.88 9.12
CA GLY A 119 13.65 8.61 9.90
C GLY A 119 13.76 7.33 10.73
N ARG A 120 13.00 7.27 11.83
CA ARG A 120 12.93 6.09 12.69
C ARG A 120 11.69 5.26 12.37
N ILE A 121 11.85 3.94 12.37
CA ILE A 121 10.79 2.97 12.10
C ILE A 121 10.70 1.99 13.27
N ASP A 122 9.49 1.77 13.78
CA ASP A 122 9.23 0.72 14.75
C ASP A 122 9.31 -0.65 14.03
N ARG A 123 10.27 -1.48 14.46
CA ARG A 123 10.51 -2.80 13.87
C ARG A 123 9.38 -3.81 14.12
N LYS A 124 8.49 -3.57 15.08
CA LYS A 124 7.35 -4.45 15.35
C LYS A 124 6.19 -4.17 14.42
N THR A 125 5.95 -2.90 14.10
CA THR A 125 4.81 -2.47 13.28
C THR A 125 5.20 -2.16 11.84
N HIS A 126 6.49 -2.00 11.57
CA HIS A 126 7.06 -1.48 10.32
C HIS A 126 6.64 -0.04 9.98
N LEU A 127 6.11 0.70 10.96
CA LEU A 127 5.62 2.06 10.77
C LEU A 127 6.67 3.11 11.18
N PRO A 128 6.68 4.28 10.53
CA PRO A 128 7.41 5.44 11.02
C PRO A 128 7.03 5.76 12.47
N GLU A 129 8.00 6.20 13.28
CA GLU A 129 7.71 6.72 14.62
C GLU A 129 6.66 7.83 14.56
N GLY A 130 5.65 7.74 15.44
CA GLY A 130 4.53 8.69 15.49
C GLY A 130 3.34 8.32 14.60
N LEU A 131 3.50 7.38 13.67
CA LEU A 131 2.38 6.85 12.89
C LEU A 131 1.76 5.64 13.58
N LEU A 132 0.49 5.75 13.95
CA LEU A 132 -0.21 4.69 14.67
C LEU A 132 -0.68 3.59 13.70
N PRO A 133 -0.56 2.30 14.08
CA PRO A 133 -1.08 1.22 13.26
C PRO A 133 -2.61 1.28 13.17
N PRO A 134 -3.19 0.66 12.13
CA PRO A 134 -4.61 0.37 12.14
C PRO A 134 -4.92 -0.40 13.43
N GLU A 135 -5.96 0.03 14.16
CA GLU A 135 -6.38 -0.53 15.46
C GLU A 135 -5.77 0.11 16.73
N HIS A 136 -5.38 1.39 16.69
CA HIS A 136 -5.24 2.20 17.93
C HIS A 136 -6.55 2.92 18.31
N GLU A 137 -7.61 2.16 18.57
CA GLU A 137 -8.51 2.58 19.64
C GLU A 137 -7.86 2.13 20.95
N SER A 138 -7.07 3.03 21.57
CA SER A 138 -6.94 2.96 23.02
C SER A 138 -8.37 2.94 23.54
N LYS A 139 -8.73 1.84 24.22
CA LYS A 139 -9.85 1.83 25.15
C LYS A 139 -9.70 3.05 26.04
N ALA A 140 -10.39 4.14 25.71
CA ALA A 140 -10.78 5.13 26.68
C ALA A 140 -11.79 4.40 27.57
N THR A 141 -11.26 3.69 28.57
CA THR A 141 -12.05 3.10 29.65
C THR A 141 -12.79 4.27 30.33
N PRO A 142 -14.14 4.22 30.44
CA PRO A 142 -14.88 5.21 31.21
C PRO A 142 -14.55 5.14 32.70
#